data_AF-A0A6L8NDY7-F1
#
_entry.id   AF-A0A6L8NDY7-F1
#
_cell.length_a   1.000
_cell.length_b   1.000
_cell.length_c   1.000
_cell.angle_alpha   90.00
_cell.angle_beta   90.00
_cell.angle_gamma   90.00
#
_symmetry.space_group_name_H-M   'P 1'
#
loop_
_entity.id
_entity.type
_entity.pdbx_description
1 polymer ?
#
loop_
_entity_poly.entity_id
_entity_poly.type
_entity_poly.pdbx_seq_one_letter_code
_entity_poly.pdbx_strand_id
1 'polypeptide(L)'
;MNTASTAPVAEDAGEGGGGVTSGGGRVPRWLSDDEQRVWRAYLHATTLFDDHLDRQLQRDAGMPHIYYGLLVQLSQAPHRRKRMTDLAIDAKITRSRLSHAVARLEQKGWVRREDCPSDKRGQNAVLTDEGYAVLEEAAPGHVDAVRQAMFDRLSPEQVEQLGEIMLIIADGLQPSDSGADLPWLR
;
A
#
# COMPACT_ATOMS: atom_id res chain seq x y z
N MET A 1 24.55 -20.01 6.89
CA MET A 1 24.64 -20.54 5.52
C MET A 1 23.77 -19.66 4.66
N ASN A 2 24.38 -18.67 4.01
CA ASN A 2 23.69 -17.64 3.23
C ASN A 2 24.21 -17.73 1.80
N THR A 3 23.38 -18.22 0.88
CA THR A 3 23.70 -18.28 -0.55
C THR A 3 23.32 -16.94 -1.18
N ALA A 4 24.27 -16.02 -1.22
CA ALA A 4 24.17 -14.82 -2.04
C ALA A 4 24.26 -15.23 -3.52
N SER A 5 23.13 -15.14 -4.22
CA SER A 5 23.07 -15.24 -5.67
C SER A 5 23.78 -14.01 -6.25
N THR A 6 24.98 -14.21 -6.76
CA THR A 6 25.82 -13.18 -7.39
C THR A 6 25.41 -13.10 -8.86
N ALA A 7 24.89 -11.97 -9.30
CA ALA A 7 24.72 -11.69 -10.73
C ALA A 7 26.10 -11.52 -11.38
N PRO A 8 26.32 -11.97 -12.62
CA PRO A 8 27.65 -11.92 -13.23
C PRO A 8 28.02 -10.50 -13.64
N VAL A 9 29.26 -10.13 -13.35
CA VAL A 9 29.94 -8.93 -13.86
C VAL A 9 30.20 -9.16 -15.35
N ALA A 10 29.72 -8.26 -16.21
CA ALA A 10 30.00 -8.32 -17.64
C ALA A 10 31.41 -7.78 -17.91
N GLU A 11 32.32 -8.67 -18.34
CA GLU A 11 33.61 -8.29 -18.92
C GLU A 11 33.43 -7.88 -20.38
N ASP A 12 34.16 -6.81 -20.76
CA ASP A 12 34.28 -6.27 -22.10
C ASP A 12 35.25 -7.13 -22.93
N ALA A 13 34.84 -7.54 -24.14
CA ALA A 13 35.71 -8.13 -25.14
C ALA A 13 35.21 -7.80 -26.56
N GLY A 14 36.08 -7.15 -27.33
CA GLY A 14 35.82 -6.68 -28.68
C GLY A 14 35.89 -7.74 -29.79
N GLU A 15 35.27 -7.33 -30.90
CA GLU A 15 35.47 -7.64 -32.32
C GLU A 15 35.56 -9.11 -32.83
N GLY A 16 34.58 -9.47 -33.67
CA GLY A 16 34.64 -10.58 -34.62
C GLY A 16 33.32 -10.74 -35.38
N GLY A 17 33.31 -10.43 -36.68
CA GLY A 17 32.11 -10.30 -37.50
C GLY A 17 31.42 -11.61 -37.92
N GLY A 18 30.19 -11.46 -38.45
CA GLY A 18 29.42 -12.53 -39.10
C GLY A 18 27.92 -12.33 -38.92
N GLY A 19 27.26 -11.75 -39.93
CA GLY A 19 25.83 -11.45 -39.89
C GLY A 19 24.95 -12.69 -39.72
N VAL A 20 24.10 -12.65 -38.70
CA VAL A 20 22.96 -13.57 -38.50
C VAL A 20 21.79 -12.75 -37.93
N THR A 21 20.72 -12.69 -38.72
CA THR A 21 19.30 -12.46 -38.38
C THR A 21 18.97 -11.54 -37.20
N SER A 22 18.52 -10.32 -37.53
CA SER A 22 17.92 -9.34 -36.63
C SER A 22 16.55 -9.80 -36.10
N GLY A 23 16.57 -10.73 -35.14
CA GLY A 23 15.55 -10.82 -34.11
C GLY A 23 15.90 -9.81 -33.03
N GLY A 24 15.37 -8.59 -33.11
CA GLY A 24 15.62 -7.50 -32.16
C GLY A 24 15.04 -7.80 -30.79
N GLY A 25 15.65 -8.74 -30.06
CA GLY A 25 15.42 -8.93 -28.64
C GLY A 25 15.86 -7.66 -27.94
N ARG A 26 14.89 -6.89 -27.42
CA ARG A 26 15.18 -5.67 -26.67
C ARG A 26 16.03 -6.07 -25.47
N VAL A 27 17.32 -5.70 -25.48
CA VAL A 27 18.21 -5.96 -24.35
C VAL A 27 17.56 -5.34 -23.12
N PRO A 28 17.36 -6.10 -22.03
CA PRO A 28 16.74 -5.56 -20.83
C PRO A 28 17.59 -4.41 -20.29
N ARG A 29 16.93 -3.30 -19.95
CA ARG A 29 17.59 -2.16 -19.31
C ARG A 29 17.75 -2.46 -17.83
N TRP A 30 18.89 -3.05 -17.47
CA TRP A 30 19.24 -3.36 -16.08
C TRP A 30 19.40 -2.10 -15.24
N LEU A 31 19.18 -2.23 -13.93
CA LEU A 31 19.40 -1.16 -12.95
C LEU A 31 20.90 -0.94 -12.75
N SER A 32 21.31 0.33 -12.71
CA SER A 32 22.62 0.75 -12.22
C SER A 32 22.81 0.38 -10.75
N ASP A 33 24.06 0.39 -10.26
CA ASP A 33 24.36 0.07 -8.86
C ASP A 33 23.68 1.03 -7.87
N ASP A 34 23.57 2.30 -8.25
CA ASP A 34 22.85 3.32 -7.48
C ASP A 34 21.36 3.02 -7.40
N GLU A 35 20.73 2.69 -8.54
CA GLU A 35 19.32 2.30 -8.58
C GLU A 35 19.06 1.01 -7.78
N GLN A 36 19.94 0.02 -7.86
CA GLN A 36 19.83 -1.22 -7.07
C GLN A 36 19.96 -0.98 -5.57
N ARG A 37 20.83 -0.05 -5.16
CA ARG A 37 20.96 0.34 -3.75
C ARG A 37 19.67 0.99 -3.25
N VAL A 38 19.13 1.96 -3.99
CA VAL A 38 17.89 2.65 -3.63
C VAL A 38 16.70 1.68 -3.62
N TRP A 39 16.60 0.82 -4.63
CA TRP A 39 15.53 -0.18 -4.72
C TRP A 39 15.52 -1.13 -3.52
N ARG A 40 16.68 -1.67 -3.14
CA ARG A 40 16.78 -2.53 -1.94
C ARG A 40 16.45 -1.79 -0.65
N ALA A 41 16.89 -0.54 -0.52
CA ALA A 41 16.57 0.29 0.64
C ALA A 41 15.06 0.50 0.77
N TYR A 42 14.36 0.80 -0.34
CA TYR A 42 12.90 0.91 -0.38
C TYR A 42 12.22 -0.39 0.06
N LEU A 43 12.62 -1.54 -0.51
CA LEU A 43 12.05 -2.84 -0.15
C LEU A 43 12.23 -3.18 1.33
N HIS A 44 13.42 -2.96 1.89
CA HIS A 44 13.68 -3.23 3.31
C HIS A 44 12.90 -2.27 4.21
N ALA A 45 12.91 -0.98 3.91
CA ALA A 45 12.23 0.02 4.72
C ALA A 45 10.73 -0.24 4.78
N THR A 46 10.07 -0.42 3.64
CA THR A 46 8.62 -0.69 3.57
C THR A 46 8.25 -1.99 4.28
N THR A 47 8.99 -3.07 4.06
CA THR A 47 8.75 -4.35 4.74
C THR A 47 8.85 -4.23 6.26
N LEU A 48 9.89 -3.55 6.77
CA LEU A 48 10.08 -3.36 8.20
C LEU A 48 9.05 -2.40 8.80
N PHE A 49 8.65 -1.37 8.05
CA PHE A 49 7.67 -0.39 8.49
C PHE A 49 6.28 -1.02 8.62
N ASP A 50 5.86 -1.81 7.63
CA ASP A 50 4.59 -2.55 7.69
C ASP A 50 4.56 -3.51 8.87
N ASP A 51 5.62 -4.32 9.06
CA ASP A 51 5.73 -5.23 10.21
C ASP A 51 5.73 -4.48 11.55
N HIS A 52 6.41 -3.34 11.64
CA HIS A 52 6.44 -2.52 12.85
C HIS A 52 5.04 -2.01 13.23
N LEU A 53 4.30 -1.46 12.26
CA LEU A 53 2.96 -0.93 12.48
C LEU A 53 1.93 -2.03 12.72
N ASP A 54 2.00 -3.14 11.99
CA ASP A 54 1.15 -4.31 12.23
C ASP A 54 1.36 -4.84 13.65
N ARG A 55 2.61 -5.00 14.10
CA ARG A 55 2.89 -5.46 15.47
C ARG A 55 2.42 -4.48 16.54
N GLN A 56 2.52 -3.18 16.28
CA GLN A 56 2.01 -2.16 17.20
C GLN A 56 0.47 -2.26 17.33
N LEU A 57 -0.26 -2.15 16.21
CA LEU A 57 -1.72 -2.18 16.22
C LEU A 57 -2.28 -3.53 16.66
N GLN A 58 -1.60 -4.63 16.37
CA GLN A 58 -2.04 -5.95 16.83
C GLN A 58 -1.94 -6.10 18.34
N ARG A 59 -0.93 -5.48 18.99
CA ARG A 59 -0.80 -5.47 20.46
C ARG A 59 -1.78 -4.52 21.11
N ASP A 60 -1.90 -3.31 20.57
CA ASP A 60 -2.57 -2.21 21.26
C ASP A 60 -4.07 -2.15 20.94
N ALA A 61 -4.47 -2.57 19.73
CA ALA A 61 -5.86 -2.49 19.24
C ALA A 61 -6.40 -3.83 18.74
N GLY A 62 -5.61 -4.91 18.82
CA GLY A 62 -6.04 -6.25 18.40
C GLY A 62 -6.39 -6.37 16.92
N MET A 63 -5.81 -5.52 16.06
CA MET A 63 -6.11 -5.51 14.61
C MET A 63 -4.86 -5.22 13.76
N PRO A 64 -4.81 -5.72 12.51
CA PRO A 64 -3.75 -5.38 11.58
C PRO A 64 -3.90 -3.94 11.07
N HIS A 65 -2.80 -3.36 10.58
CA HIS A 65 -2.71 -2.01 10.07
C HIS A 65 -3.71 -1.72 8.95
N ILE A 66 -3.92 -2.69 8.05
CA ILE A 66 -4.91 -2.55 6.98
C ILE A 66 -6.34 -2.39 7.51
N TYR A 67 -6.69 -2.98 8.66
CA TYR A 67 -8.04 -2.83 9.24
C TYR A 67 -8.20 -1.48 9.91
N TYR A 68 -7.18 -1.05 10.66
CA TYR A 68 -7.13 0.29 11.22
C TYR A 68 -7.27 1.37 10.13
N GLY A 69 -6.55 1.22 9.02
CA GLY A 69 -6.66 2.11 7.86
C GLY A 69 -8.09 2.21 7.30
N LEU A 70 -8.85 1.11 7.27
CA LEU A 70 -10.27 1.16 6.85
C LEU A 70 -11.14 1.96 7.82
N LEU A 71 -10.91 1.84 9.14
CA LEU A 71 -11.63 2.63 10.13
C LEU A 71 -11.30 4.12 10.00
N VAL A 72 -10.04 4.48 9.77
CA VAL A 72 -9.61 5.85 9.48
C VAL A 72 -10.28 6.41 8.22
N GLN A 73 -10.31 5.63 7.13
CA GLN A 73 -10.96 6.06 5.89
C GLN A 73 -12.46 6.29 6.06
N LEU A 74 -13.12 5.44 6.85
CA LEU A 74 -14.53 5.63 7.19
C LEU A 74 -14.73 6.83 8.12
N SER A 75 -13.89 7.02 9.14
CA SER A 75 -14.05 8.12 10.10
C SER A 75 -13.93 9.50 9.46
N GLN A 76 -13.17 9.62 8.38
CA GLN A 76 -13.00 10.85 7.60
C GLN A 76 -14.09 11.04 6.52
N ALA A 77 -14.85 9.99 6.21
CA ALA A 77 -15.92 10.06 5.22
C ALA A 77 -17.16 10.77 5.78
N PRO A 78 -17.94 11.48 4.93
CA PRO A 78 -19.22 12.05 5.35
C PRO A 78 -20.13 10.99 5.97
N HIS A 79 -20.71 11.31 7.13
CA HIS A 79 -21.56 10.38 7.92
C HIS A 79 -20.86 9.06 8.32
N ARG A 80 -19.53 9.05 8.36
CA ARG A 80 -18.68 7.90 8.64
C ARG A 80 -18.98 6.68 7.76
N ARG A 81 -19.35 6.95 6.50
CA ARG A 81 -19.91 5.97 5.57
C ARG A 81 -19.26 6.10 4.21
N LYS A 82 -18.99 4.96 3.58
CA LYS A 82 -18.44 4.90 2.22
C LYS A 82 -18.95 3.69 1.47
N ARG A 83 -19.16 3.79 0.15
CA ARG A 83 -19.48 2.61 -0.67
C ARG A 83 -18.29 1.66 -0.66
N MET A 84 -18.55 0.35 -0.71
CA MET A 84 -17.50 -0.67 -0.71
C MET A 84 -16.49 -0.47 -1.85
N THR A 85 -16.93 -0.12 -3.06
CA THR A 85 -16.00 0.14 -4.18
C THR A 85 -15.10 1.34 -3.92
N ASP A 86 -15.68 2.44 -3.41
CA ASP A 86 -14.92 3.66 -3.13
C ASP A 86 -13.93 3.43 -1.98
N LEU A 87 -14.34 2.67 -0.94
CA LEU A 87 -13.45 2.27 0.14
C LEU A 87 -12.31 1.35 -0.33
N ALA A 88 -12.54 0.48 -1.31
CA ALA A 88 -11.50 -0.35 -1.91
C ALA A 88 -10.50 0.49 -2.72
N ILE A 89 -10.99 1.53 -3.42
CA ILE A 89 -10.16 2.50 -4.15
C ILE A 89 -9.25 3.25 -3.19
N ASP A 90 -9.78 3.75 -2.07
CA ASP A 90 -9.00 4.53 -1.12
C ASP A 90 -7.96 3.68 -0.38
N ALA A 91 -8.35 2.45 -0.02
CA ALA A 91 -7.45 1.50 0.62
C ALA A 91 -6.48 0.82 -0.36
N LYS A 92 -6.61 1.05 -1.68
CA LYS A 92 -5.80 0.45 -2.75
C LYS A 92 -5.79 -1.09 -2.70
N ILE A 93 -6.91 -1.71 -2.33
CA ILE A 93 -7.06 -3.17 -2.22
C ILE A 93 -8.15 -3.72 -3.14
N THR A 94 -8.17 -5.05 -3.30
CA THR A 94 -9.23 -5.72 -4.06
C THR A 94 -10.55 -5.72 -3.32
N ARG A 95 -11.66 -5.77 -4.07
CA ARG A 95 -13.02 -5.86 -3.50
C ARG A 95 -13.22 -7.13 -2.66
N SER A 96 -12.60 -8.24 -3.06
CA SER A 96 -12.60 -9.48 -2.28
C SER A 96 -11.88 -9.29 -0.93
N ARG A 97 -10.65 -8.75 -0.94
CA ARG A 97 -9.90 -8.48 0.30
C ARG A 97 -10.68 -7.54 1.22
N LEU A 98 -11.26 -6.48 0.67
CA LEU A 98 -12.11 -5.56 1.44
C LEU A 98 -13.33 -6.27 2.03
N SER A 99 -14.02 -7.10 1.24
CA SER A 99 -15.23 -7.79 1.70
C SER A 99 -14.94 -8.72 2.90
N HIS A 100 -13.80 -9.41 2.87
CA HIS A 100 -13.32 -10.21 4.00
C HIS A 100 -12.95 -9.35 5.21
N ALA A 101 -12.24 -8.23 5.00
CA ALA A 101 -11.88 -7.31 6.07
C ALA A 101 -13.12 -6.74 6.76
N VAL A 102 -14.08 -6.22 5.99
CA VAL A 102 -15.33 -5.67 6.52
C VAL A 102 -16.13 -6.74 7.25
N ALA A 103 -16.20 -7.97 6.76
CA ALA A 103 -16.89 -9.05 7.49
C ALA A 103 -16.26 -9.31 8.87
N ARG A 104 -14.92 -9.20 9.01
CA ARG A 104 -14.24 -9.32 10.31
C ARG A 104 -14.51 -8.12 11.21
N LEU A 105 -14.53 -6.91 10.64
CA LEU A 105 -14.87 -5.69 11.39
C LEU A 105 -16.33 -5.68 11.86
N GLU A 106 -17.24 -6.23 11.07
CA GLU A 106 -18.65 -6.46 11.44
C GLU A 106 -18.77 -7.47 12.59
N GLN A 107 -18.02 -8.58 12.54
CA GLN A 107 -17.98 -9.56 13.64
C GLN A 107 -17.52 -8.93 14.96
N LYS A 108 -16.66 -7.90 14.89
CA LYS A 108 -16.21 -7.12 16.06
C LYS A 108 -17.16 -5.99 16.45
N GLY A 109 -18.20 -5.71 15.66
CA GLY A 109 -19.12 -4.60 15.88
C GLY A 109 -18.56 -3.22 15.55
N TRP A 110 -17.41 -3.13 14.88
CA TRP A 110 -16.75 -1.85 14.57
C TRP A 110 -17.25 -1.23 13.27
N VAL A 111 -17.78 -2.06 12.36
CA VAL A 111 -18.37 -1.64 11.10
C VAL A 111 -19.71 -2.34 10.97
N ARG A 112 -20.62 -1.75 10.20
CA ARG A 112 -21.85 -2.39 9.72
C ARG A 112 -22.08 -2.08 8.26
N ARG A 113 -22.73 -2.98 7.54
CA ARG A 113 -23.18 -2.75 6.18
C ARG A 113 -24.58 -2.17 6.11
N GLU A 114 -24.79 -1.27 5.15
CA GLU A 114 -26.11 -0.75 4.77
C GLU A 114 -26.32 -0.88 3.26
N ASP A 115 -27.55 -1.14 2.84
CA ASP A 115 -27.94 -1.04 1.44
C ASP A 115 -27.80 0.42 0.96
N CYS A 116 -27.32 0.60 -0.27
CA CYS A 116 -27.26 1.92 -0.89
C CYS A 116 -28.63 2.31 -1.48
N PRO A 117 -29.29 3.38 -1.02
CA PRO A 117 -30.63 3.74 -1.49
C PRO A 117 -30.65 4.11 -2.99
N SER A 118 -29.56 4.67 -3.49
CA SER A 118 -29.41 5.12 -4.88
C SER A 118 -28.94 4.02 -5.83
N ASP A 119 -28.43 2.90 -5.31
CA ASP A 119 -27.95 1.77 -6.11
C ASP A 119 -28.23 0.45 -5.38
N LYS A 120 -29.28 -0.26 -5.82
CA LYS A 120 -29.69 -1.55 -5.24
C LYS A 120 -28.62 -2.65 -5.31
N ARG A 121 -27.54 -2.44 -6.06
CA ARG A 121 -26.41 -3.39 -6.14
C ARG A 121 -25.23 -2.98 -5.26
N GLY A 122 -25.26 -1.77 -4.70
CA GLY A 122 -24.20 -1.22 -3.87
C GLY A 122 -24.43 -1.44 -2.38
N GLN A 123 -23.35 -1.76 -1.66
CA GLN A 123 -23.32 -1.80 -0.21
C GLN A 123 -22.45 -0.64 0.29
N ASN A 124 -22.87 -0.03 1.38
CA ASN A 124 -22.08 0.92 2.17
C ASN A 124 -21.45 0.22 3.36
N ALA A 125 -20.20 0.53 3.67
CA ALA A 125 -19.63 0.29 4.98
C ALA A 125 -19.83 1.55 5.84
N VAL A 126 -20.27 1.36 7.07
CA VAL A 126 -20.50 2.43 8.05
C VAL A 126 -19.72 2.11 9.32
N LEU A 127 -18.89 3.05 9.76
CA LEU A 127 -18.21 2.95 11.05
C LEU A 127 -19.24 3.14 12.17
N THR A 128 -19.25 2.22 13.12
CA THR A 128 -20.11 2.31 14.30
C THR A 128 -19.50 3.26 15.34
N ASP A 129 -20.26 3.60 16.38
CA ASP A 129 -19.72 4.40 17.48
C ASP A 129 -18.67 3.60 18.28
N GLU A 130 -18.87 2.30 18.44
CA GLU A 130 -17.88 1.40 19.05
C GLU A 130 -16.60 1.32 18.20
N GLY A 131 -16.72 1.26 16.88
CA GLY A 131 -15.57 1.30 15.98
C GLY A 131 -14.83 2.63 16.03
N TYR A 132 -15.55 3.74 16.18
CA TYR A 132 -14.95 5.05 16.35
C TYR A 132 -14.22 5.18 17.69
N ALA A 133 -14.79 4.67 18.78
CA ALA A 133 -14.14 4.66 20.09
C ALA A 133 -12.82 3.87 20.08
N VAL A 134 -12.78 2.72 19.41
CA VAL A 134 -11.54 1.95 19.23
C VAL A 134 -10.49 2.74 18.43
N LEU A 135 -10.92 3.52 17.44
CA LEU A 135 -10.02 4.39 16.70
C LEU A 135 -9.44 5.49 17.59
N GLU A 136 -10.26 6.14 18.42
CA GLU A 136 -9.81 7.17 19.36
C GLU A 136 -8.81 6.62 20.39
N GLU A 137 -9.01 5.40 20.86
CA GLU A 137 -8.10 4.74 21.80
C GLU A 137 -6.76 4.37 21.13
N ALA A 138 -6.80 3.84 19.91
CA ALA A 138 -5.61 3.38 19.19
C ALA A 138 -4.79 4.52 18.57
N ALA A 139 -5.42 5.64 18.21
CA ALA A 139 -4.81 6.69 17.41
C ALA A 139 -3.54 7.32 18.04
N PRO A 140 -3.50 7.69 19.34
CA PRO A 140 -2.30 8.28 19.93
C PRO A 140 -1.07 7.37 19.81
N GLY A 141 -1.21 6.09 20.18
CA GLY A 141 -0.12 5.12 20.07
C GLY A 141 0.31 4.85 18.63
N HIS A 142 -0.64 4.82 17.71
CA HIS A 142 -0.34 4.66 16.28
C HIS A 142 0.40 5.87 15.70
N VAL A 143 -0.04 7.09 16.03
CA VAL A 143 0.64 8.33 15.63
C VAL A 143 2.06 8.35 16.17
N ASP A 144 2.26 8.04 17.44
CA ASP A 144 3.59 7.98 18.04
C ASP A 144 4.48 6.95 17.34
N ALA A 145 3.97 5.76 17.03
CA ALA A 145 4.71 4.74 16.29
C ALA A 145 5.15 5.24 14.91
N VAL A 146 4.24 5.87 14.15
CA VAL A 146 4.55 6.44 12.82
C VAL A 146 5.58 7.56 12.91
N ARG A 147 5.43 8.48 13.88
CA ARG A 147 6.38 9.58 14.11
C ARG A 147 7.75 9.04 14.46
N GLN A 148 7.79 8.17 15.47
CA GLN A 148 9.00 7.55 15.97
C GLN A 148 9.69 6.68 14.94
N ALA A 149 8.99 6.15 13.93
CA ALA A 149 9.55 5.30 12.87
C ALA A 149 9.98 6.09 11.63
N MET A 150 9.29 7.19 11.30
CA MET A 150 9.51 7.97 10.07
C MET A 150 9.80 9.44 10.34
N PHE A 151 8.82 10.20 10.82
CA PHE A 151 8.87 11.67 10.77
C PHE A 151 9.88 12.31 11.73
N ASP A 152 10.19 11.67 12.87
CA ASP A 152 11.19 12.21 13.80
C ASP A 152 12.64 11.95 13.32
N ARG A 153 12.82 11.21 12.21
CA ARG A 153 14.14 10.92 11.59
C ARG A 153 14.41 11.67 10.29
N LEU A 154 13.41 12.37 9.75
CA LEU A 154 13.51 13.07 8.48
C LEU A 154 13.53 14.58 8.72
N SER A 155 14.34 15.28 7.94
CA SER A 155 14.25 16.75 7.88
C SER A 155 12.94 17.18 7.19
N PRO A 156 12.48 18.42 7.39
CA PRO A 156 11.30 18.94 6.68
C PRO A 156 11.40 18.81 5.15
N GLU A 157 12.58 19.07 4.58
CA GLU A 157 12.84 18.92 3.15
C GLU A 157 12.72 17.45 2.69
N GLN A 158 13.24 16.50 3.48
CA GLN A 158 13.12 15.08 3.17
C GLN A 158 11.66 14.59 3.24
N VAL A 159 10.86 15.15 4.15
CA VAL A 159 9.42 14.85 4.24
C VAL A 159 8.69 15.33 2.98
N GLU A 160 9.00 16.54 2.50
CA GLU A 160 8.45 17.08 1.26
C GLU A 160 8.84 16.21 0.05
N GLN A 161 10.13 15.92 -0.11
CA GLN A 161 10.64 15.06 -1.18
C GLN A 161 10.01 13.66 -1.15
N LEU A 162 9.87 13.06 0.04
CA LEU A 162 9.22 11.76 0.20
C LEU A 162 7.77 11.81 -0.30
N GLY A 163 7.02 12.86 0.08
CA GLY A 163 5.65 13.06 -0.37
C GLY A 163 5.55 13.14 -1.90
N GLU A 164 6.38 13.99 -2.52
CA GLU A 164 6.40 14.16 -3.97
C GLU A 164 6.73 12.86 -4.71
N ILE A 165 7.76 12.14 -4.27
CA ILE A 165 8.20 10.87 -4.89
C ILE A 165 7.08 9.83 -4.79
N MET A 166 6.45 9.67 -3.63
CA MET A 166 5.41 8.67 -3.42
C MET A 166 4.15 8.97 -4.25
N LEU A 167 3.79 10.25 -4.41
CA LEU A 167 2.68 10.65 -5.28
C LEU A 167 2.95 10.31 -6.74
N ILE A 168 4.15 10.61 -7.25
CA ILE A 168 4.54 10.26 -8.64
C ILE A 168 4.45 8.75 -8.87
N ILE A 169 4.96 7.94 -7.94
CA ILE A 169 4.90 6.48 -8.03
C ILE A 169 3.46 5.99 -7.98
N ALA A 170 2.64 6.49 -7.04
CA ALA A 170 1.26 6.09 -6.89
C ALA A 170 0.44 6.40 -8.15
N ASP A 171 0.59 7.60 -8.72
CA ASP A 171 -0.10 8.02 -9.95
C ASP A 171 0.31 7.18 -11.15
N GLY A 172 1.60 6.88 -11.29
CA GLY A 172 2.11 5.99 -12.34
C GLY A 172 1.58 4.55 -12.26
N LEU A 173 1.15 4.10 -11.07
CA LEU A 173 0.58 2.77 -10.82
C LEU A 173 -0.95 2.74 -10.93
N GLN A 174 -1.62 3.88 -11.15
CA GLN A 174 -3.08 3.97 -11.32
C GLN A 174 -3.50 4.71 -12.60
N PRO A 175 -3.07 4.25 -13.80
CA PRO A 175 -3.42 4.93 -15.05
C PRO A 175 -4.93 4.96 -15.26
N SER A 176 -5.44 6.07 -15.81
CA SER A 176 -6.87 6.29 -16.08
C SER A 176 -7.43 5.49 -17.26
N ASP A 177 -6.60 4.66 -17.90
CA ASP A 177 -6.95 3.94 -19.12
C ASP A 177 -7.96 2.82 -18.84
N SER A 178 -8.86 2.58 -19.80
CA SER A 178 -10.02 1.68 -19.67
C SER A 178 -9.70 0.18 -19.56
N GLY A 179 -8.41 -0.19 -19.41
CA GLY A 179 -7.94 -1.56 -19.22
C GLY A 179 -6.91 -1.73 -18.09
N ALA A 180 -6.78 -0.74 -17.20
CA ALA A 180 -5.82 -0.80 -16.10
C ALA A 180 -6.14 -1.94 -15.12
N ASP A 181 -5.13 -2.73 -14.76
CA ASP A 181 -5.26 -3.87 -13.84
C ASP A 181 -5.23 -3.45 -12.36
N LEU A 182 -6.13 -2.53 -12.00
CA LEU A 182 -6.21 -1.91 -10.68
C LEU A 182 -6.85 -2.85 -9.65
N PRO A 183 -6.35 -2.92 -8.40
CA PRO A 183 -6.86 -3.86 -7.40
C PRO A 183 -8.38 -3.81 -7.22
N TRP A 184 -8.97 -2.61 -7.17
CA TRP A 184 -10.41 -2.41 -6.96
C TRP A 184 -11.29 -2.72 -8.19
N LEU A 185 -10.70 -2.89 -9.37
CA LEU A 185 -11.41 -3.33 -10.58
C LEU A 185 -11.47 -4.86 -10.69
N ARG A 186 -10.63 -5.58 -9.94
CA ARG A 186 -10.62 -7.04 -9.82
C ARG A 186 -11.76 -7.57 -8.95
#